data_AF-A0A1I0NMT1-F1
#
_entry.id   AF-A0A1I0NMT1-F1
#
_cell.length_a   1.000
_cell.length_b   1.000
_cell.length_c   1.000
_cell.angle_alpha   90.00
_cell.angle_beta   90.00
_cell.angle_gamma   90.00
#
_symmetry.space_group_name_H-M   'P 1'
#
loop_
_entity.id
_entity.type
_entity.pdbx_description
1 polymer ?
#
loop_
_entity_poly.entity_id
_entity_poly.type
_entity_poly.pdbx_seq_one_letter_code
_entity_poly.pdbx_strand_id
1 'polypeptide(L)'
;MKKITIFCFMLVSLLVYSQVGINTTNPAASLDITAKNPTGNTSNIDGIIVPRVDRERAQSMTTPTVSTLIYVNDASTGTAAGTAIDINTVGFYYFDGTKWTAINTTATNNDWKTIGNAGTNPANNFIGTTDNQNLIFKRNNADAGFLGNLNTAFGLNSLPFTSSAIQNTAFGINALGNSAGPASSAFGHQALAANTTGGNNSAFGWQALNANTTGTSNTAFGSRALASTISGGFNTAVGHLSMQTITTGGFNTALGYASLNNLTSGTANVGIGHNAGNEGTGGVSLTSGDGNIIVGRQAGLPNGNNQMNIGSIIFGTNINGTLANRTGNIGIGTVNPQGTFHVDGAKDNPITGAPTTVQQENDVVVSPTGDVGVGTTSPTTTLEVITRKVNSGNVGIRFAGYNATPAINQNVLIGFNPNTAAGGYAHWAIGSQFFTGTSLGEADFIFKSSNGGGYSDRVIIKNNGNVGIGIIAPTAKLHVSGTTILEGATSVTGAANLFGTTSPLQMNGISGNSGQVLVSNGTGTPAWKNVVQSSFTAAFDLSYPIGYYERTANFILPAITGPADSGKLFYIKNVGLAPIDAAVAAGNSIFGPNNGSVSIPVNGTVGYVAYYVSAGSRGWIAVSKTW
;
A
#
# COMPACT_ATOMS: atom_id res chain seq x y z
N MET A 1 -15.91 -89.26 111.80
CA MET A 1 -15.79 -90.63 111.21
C MET A 1 -16.65 -90.73 109.94
N LYS A 2 -16.04 -90.45 108.78
CA LYS A 2 -16.15 -91.08 107.43
C LYS A 2 -17.49 -91.51 106.76
N LYS A 3 -18.68 -90.94 107.00
CA LYS A 3 -19.88 -91.31 106.17
C LYS A 3 -20.85 -90.20 105.74
N ILE A 4 -20.44 -88.93 105.65
CA ILE A 4 -21.35 -87.84 105.19
C ILE A 4 -20.81 -87.01 104.00
N THR A 5 -19.53 -87.14 103.62
CA THR A 5 -18.93 -86.23 102.62
C THR A 5 -19.12 -86.63 101.14
N ILE A 6 -19.67 -87.81 100.83
CA ILE A 6 -19.78 -88.30 99.44
C ILE A 6 -21.11 -87.89 98.76
N PHE A 7 -22.15 -87.51 99.50
CA PHE A 7 -23.46 -87.19 98.91
C PHE A 7 -23.58 -85.75 98.38
N CYS A 8 -22.69 -84.83 98.77
CA CYS A 8 -22.73 -83.43 98.28
C CYS A 8 -22.06 -83.20 96.92
N PHE A 9 -21.33 -84.17 96.35
CA PHE A 9 -20.63 -83.98 95.07
C PHE A 9 -21.42 -84.41 93.82
N MET A 10 -22.58 -85.06 93.95
CA MET A 10 -23.37 -85.54 92.80
C MET A 10 -24.43 -84.54 92.30
N LEU A 11 -24.55 -83.35 92.88
CA LEU A 11 -25.59 -82.36 92.52
C LEU A 11 -25.06 -81.10 91.83
N VAL A 12 -23.78 -81.08 91.42
CA VAL A 12 -23.18 -79.92 90.75
C VAL A 12 -22.75 -80.33 89.34
N SER A 13 -23.70 -80.28 88.39
CA SER A 13 -23.37 -80.33 86.96
C SER A 13 -22.87 -78.95 86.53
N LEU A 14 -21.56 -78.76 86.52
CA LEU A 14 -20.96 -77.59 85.87
C LEU A 14 -20.97 -77.81 84.36
N LEU A 15 -21.49 -76.82 83.62
CA LEU A 15 -21.29 -76.73 82.18
C LEU A 15 -19.80 -76.50 81.92
N VAL A 16 -19.08 -77.53 81.49
CA VAL A 16 -17.68 -77.39 81.08
C VAL A 16 -17.67 -77.03 79.61
N TYR A 17 -17.25 -75.82 79.27
CA TYR A 17 -17.08 -75.41 77.88
C TYR A 17 -15.96 -76.24 77.23
N SER A 18 -16.17 -76.69 75.99
CA SER A 18 -15.23 -77.54 75.22
C SER A 18 -14.00 -76.79 74.68
N GLN A 19 -13.74 -75.57 75.19
CA GLN A 19 -12.66 -74.70 74.73
C GLN A 19 -11.41 -74.94 75.60
N VAL A 20 -10.25 -75.07 74.95
CA VAL A 20 -8.95 -75.18 75.60
C VAL A 20 -8.26 -73.83 75.53
N GLY A 21 -8.12 -73.17 76.69
CA GLY A 21 -7.29 -71.99 76.84
C GLY A 21 -5.89 -72.37 77.34
N ILE A 22 -4.83 -71.92 76.66
CA ILE A 22 -3.45 -71.99 77.16
C ILE A 22 -3.00 -70.55 77.46
N ASN A 23 -2.67 -70.30 78.73
CA ASN A 23 -2.35 -68.98 79.28
C ASN A 23 -3.49 -67.93 79.21
N THR A 24 -4.73 -68.34 78.93
CA THR A 24 -5.96 -67.53 79.10
C THR A 24 -7.02 -68.32 79.86
N THR A 25 -7.75 -67.65 80.74
CA THR A 25 -8.90 -68.21 81.47
C THR A 25 -10.24 -67.97 80.77
N ASN A 26 -10.24 -67.23 79.66
CA ASN A 26 -11.42 -66.93 78.86
C ASN A 26 -11.11 -67.15 77.36
N PRO A 27 -11.01 -68.41 76.90
CA PRO A 27 -10.62 -68.73 75.53
C PRO A 27 -11.67 -68.23 74.52
N ALA A 28 -11.23 -67.49 73.51
CA ALA A 28 -12.11 -66.95 72.45
C ALA A 28 -12.42 -67.96 71.33
N ALA A 29 -11.71 -69.09 71.28
CA ALA A 29 -11.87 -70.16 70.28
C ALA A 29 -11.75 -71.55 70.93
N SER A 30 -12.03 -72.62 70.18
CA SER A 30 -11.90 -74.00 70.67
C SER A 30 -10.49 -74.33 71.18
N LEU A 31 -9.47 -73.70 70.59
CA LEU A 31 -8.11 -73.62 71.13
C LEU A 31 -7.67 -72.16 71.04
N ASP A 32 -7.44 -71.52 72.19
CA ASP A 32 -6.93 -70.16 72.30
C ASP A 32 -5.62 -70.19 73.09
N ILE A 33 -4.54 -69.76 72.45
CA ILE A 33 -3.19 -69.76 73.04
C ILE A 33 -2.70 -68.33 73.10
N THR A 34 -2.62 -67.80 74.31
CA THR A 34 -2.09 -66.47 74.57
C THR A 34 -0.59 -66.56 74.89
N ALA A 35 0.18 -65.60 74.39
CA ALA A 35 1.60 -65.54 74.70
C ALA A 35 1.80 -65.40 76.21
N LYS A 36 2.74 -66.17 76.79
CA LYS A 36 3.06 -66.06 78.21
C LYS A 36 3.74 -64.73 78.53
N ASN A 37 4.50 -64.19 77.58
CA ASN A 37 5.17 -62.89 77.65
C ASN A 37 4.70 -62.03 76.45
N PRO A 38 3.49 -61.42 76.52
CA PRO A 38 2.89 -60.72 75.38
C PRO A 38 3.60 -59.40 75.01
N THR A 39 4.47 -58.88 75.88
CA THR A 39 5.27 -57.66 75.66
C THR A 39 6.64 -57.79 76.34
N GLY A 40 7.68 -57.11 75.84
CA GLY A 40 9.00 -57.02 76.49
C GLY A 40 10.18 -57.49 75.64
N ASN A 41 11.35 -57.61 76.26
CA ASN A 41 12.65 -57.95 75.67
C ASN A 41 13.24 -59.28 76.21
N THR A 42 12.39 -60.14 76.77
CA THR A 42 12.82 -61.45 77.31
C THR A 42 13.24 -62.39 76.19
N SER A 43 14.20 -63.27 76.45
CA SER A 43 14.66 -64.30 75.49
C SER A 43 13.85 -65.60 75.53
N ASN A 44 12.75 -65.64 76.29
CA ASN A 44 11.88 -66.82 76.38
C ASN A 44 11.08 -66.98 75.07
N ILE A 45 10.90 -68.22 74.63
CA ILE A 45 10.19 -68.53 73.38
C ILE A 45 8.70 -68.73 73.69
N ASP A 46 7.87 -67.83 73.18
CA ASP A 46 6.41 -68.00 73.10
C ASP A 46 6.05 -68.42 71.66
N GLY A 47 5.27 -69.48 71.51
CA GLY A 47 4.83 -69.96 70.20
C GLY A 47 4.25 -71.36 70.25
N ILE A 48 3.82 -71.85 69.08
CA ILE A 48 3.34 -73.22 68.88
C ILE A 48 4.36 -73.94 67.98
N ILE A 49 4.94 -75.03 68.46
CA ILE A 49 5.75 -75.92 67.62
C ILE A 49 4.79 -76.90 66.94
N VAL A 50 4.60 -76.70 65.64
CA VAL A 50 3.85 -77.63 64.79
C VAL A 50 4.75 -78.80 64.35
N PRO A 51 4.18 -79.94 63.93
CA PRO A 51 4.97 -81.08 63.45
C PRO A 51 5.93 -80.68 62.33
N ARG A 52 7.20 -81.04 62.48
CA ARG A 52 8.22 -80.88 61.43
C ARG A 52 8.32 -82.15 60.61
N VAL A 53 8.27 -82.00 59.29
CA VAL A 53 8.33 -83.11 58.34
C VAL A 53 9.18 -82.71 57.14
N ASP A 54 9.76 -83.65 56.42
CA ASP A 54 10.37 -83.37 55.12
C ASP A 54 9.32 -83.48 54.00
N ARG A 55 9.69 -83.10 52.76
CA ARG A 55 8.77 -83.18 51.61
C ARG A 55 8.31 -84.62 51.39
N GLU A 56 9.19 -85.60 51.49
CA GLU A 56 8.84 -87.02 51.32
C GLU A 56 7.77 -87.45 52.34
N ARG A 57 7.93 -87.07 53.61
CA ARG A 57 6.92 -87.39 54.63
C ARG A 57 5.60 -86.69 54.36
N ALA A 58 5.60 -85.42 53.97
CA ALA A 58 4.38 -84.70 53.59
C ALA A 58 3.69 -85.36 52.38
N GLN A 59 4.46 -85.81 51.38
CA GLN A 59 3.98 -86.54 50.21
C GLN A 59 3.37 -87.90 50.56
N SER A 60 3.93 -88.59 51.55
CA SER A 60 3.46 -89.90 52.00
C SER A 60 2.17 -89.88 52.84
N MET A 61 1.68 -88.70 53.24
CA MET A 61 0.47 -88.60 54.06
C MET A 61 -0.76 -88.96 53.22
N THR A 62 -1.39 -90.10 53.54
CA THR A 62 -2.65 -90.53 52.95
C THR A 62 -3.80 -89.83 53.67
N THR A 63 -4.61 -89.07 52.94
CA THR A 63 -5.80 -88.36 53.47
C THR A 63 -5.55 -87.36 54.64
N PRO A 64 -4.58 -86.44 54.55
CA PRO A 64 -4.44 -85.39 55.56
C PRO A 64 -5.74 -84.57 55.66
N THR A 65 -6.14 -84.20 56.87
CA THR A 65 -7.34 -83.39 57.09
C THR A 65 -7.10 -81.95 56.63
N VAL A 66 -8.09 -81.32 56.01
CA VAL A 66 -8.04 -79.88 55.65
C VAL A 66 -7.65 -79.07 56.89
N SER A 67 -6.79 -78.07 56.71
CA SER A 67 -6.23 -77.21 57.76
C SER A 67 -5.16 -77.87 58.64
N THR A 68 -4.71 -79.09 58.33
CA THR A 68 -3.53 -79.66 59.01
C THR A 68 -2.33 -78.75 58.75
N LEU A 69 -1.69 -78.26 59.81
CA LEU A 69 -0.52 -77.37 59.73
C LEU A 69 0.76 -78.16 60.04
N ILE A 70 1.74 -78.05 59.15
CA ILE A 70 3.07 -78.64 59.29
C ILE A 70 4.14 -77.59 59.02
N TYR A 71 5.36 -77.87 59.48
CA TYR A 71 6.55 -77.16 59.05
C TYR A 71 7.42 -78.11 58.23
N VAL A 72 7.64 -77.80 56.96
CA VAL A 72 8.54 -78.57 56.12
C VAL A 72 9.97 -78.13 56.42
N ASN A 73 10.78 -78.97 57.06
CA ASN A 73 12.16 -78.63 57.45
C ASN A 73 13.22 -79.07 56.43
N ASP A 74 12.86 -79.89 55.45
CA ASP A 74 13.70 -80.27 54.32
C ASP A 74 12.84 -80.47 53.07
N ALA A 75 13.09 -79.67 52.03
CA ALA A 75 12.40 -79.74 50.75
C ALA A 75 13.25 -80.42 49.67
N SER A 76 14.36 -81.08 50.01
CA SER A 76 15.20 -81.80 49.04
C SER A 76 14.82 -83.28 48.89
N THR A 77 14.12 -83.86 49.86
CA THR A 77 13.66 -85.26 49.83
C THR A 77 12.36 -85.43 49.03
N GLY A 78 12.06 -86.65 48.59
CA GLY A 78 10.85 -86.96 47.81
C GLY A 78 10.76 -86.23 46.46
N THR A 79 9.58 -86.27 45.82
CA THR A 79 9.33 -85.56 44.55
C THR A 79 8.27 -84.48 44.71
N ALA A 80 8.41 -83.37 43.99
CA ALA A 80 7.39 -82.31 43.92
C ALA A 80 6.20 -82.79 43.05
N ALA A 81 5.44 -83.75 43.56
CA ALA A 81 4.33 -84.40 42.86
C ALA A 81 3.19 -84.78 43.84
N GLY A 82 1.99 -84.96 43.30
CA GLY A 82 0.81 -85.30 44.10
C GLY A 82 0.45 -84.21 45.10
N THR A 83 0.16 -84.59 46.34
CA THR A 83 -0.20 -83.64 47.42
C THR A 83 0.96 -82.72 47.82
N ALA A 84 2.21 -83.06 47.48
CA ALA A 84 3.41 -82.29 47.83
C ALA A 84 3.95 -81.41 46.68
N ILE A 85 3.19 -81.25 45.60
CA ILE A 85 3.62 -80.56 44.36
C ILE A 85 4.15 -79.14 44.58
N ASP A 86 3.65 -78.42 45.59
CA ASP A 86 4.01 -77.02 45.86
C ASP A 86 5.06 -76.85 46.98
N ILE A 87 5.58 -77.95 47.53
CA ILE A 87 6.58 -77.90 48.60
C ILE A 87 7.97 -77.66 48.01
N ASN A 88 8.23 -76.47 47.45
CA ASN A 88 9.51 -76.16 46.78
C ASN A 88 10.57 -75.57 47.72
N THR A 89 10.19 -75.16 48.92
CA THR A 89 11.06 -74.50 49.90
C THR A 89 10.75 -74.98 51.31
N VAL A 90 11.69 -74.80 52.24
CA VAL A 90 11.48 -75.02 53.67
C VAL A 90 10.54 -73.94 54.21
N GLY A 91 9.53 -74.31 54.99
CA GLY A 91 8.53 -73.35 55.49
C GLY A 91 7.29 -73.96 56.12
N PHE A 92 6.33 -73.14 56.53
CA PHE A 92 5.04 -73.60 57.02
C PHE A 92 4.10 -73.93 55.86
N TYR A 93 3.39 -75.05 55.97
CA TYR A 93 2.42 -75.52 54.99
C TYR A 93 1.14 -75.96 55.69
N TYR A 94 -0.01 -75.67 55.11
CA TYR A 94 -1.28 -76.28 55.52
C TYR A 94 -1.85 -77.14 54.40
N PHE A 95 -2.59 -78.18 54.76
CA PHE A 95 -3.31 -78.99 53.77
C PHE A 95 -4.62 -78.30 53.38
N ASP A 96 -4.80 -77.98 52.10
CA ASP A 96 -5.99 -77.28 51.60
C ASP A 96 -7.16 -78.22 51.20
N GLY A 97 -6.96 -79.54 51.35
CA GLY A 97 -7.90 -80.57 50.90
C GLY A 97 -7.43 -81.31 49.65
N THR A 98 -6.49 -80.73 48.91
CA THR A 98 -5.92 -81.30 47.68
C THR A 98 -4.41 -81.42 47.74
N LYS A 99 -3.72 -80.43 48.32
CA LYS A 99 -2.26 -80.37 48.41
C LYS A 99 -1.80 -79.58 49.62
N TRP A 100 -0.50 -79.66 49.89
CA TRP A 100 0.20 -78.85 50.87
C TRP A 100 0.48 -77.48 50.27
N THR A 101 -0.21 -76.46 50.77
CA THR A 101 -0.09 -75.07 50.33
C THR A 101 0.77 -74.30 51.32
N ALA A 102 1.80 -73.62 50.82
CA ALA A 102 2.69 -72.82 51.64
C ALA A 102 1.91 -71.68 52.30
N ILE A 103 2.13 -71.46 53.59
CA ILE A 103 1.74 -70.20 54.24
C ILE A 103 2.76 -69.17 53.74
N ASN A 104 2.37 -68.39 52.74
CA ASN A 104 3.27 -67.48 52.06
C ASN A 104 3.84 -66.43 53.04
N THR A 105 5.15 -66.48 53.32
CA THR A 105 5.86 -65.49 54.15
C THR A 105 6.65 -64.46 53.34
N THR A 106 6.66 -64.56 52.01
CA THR A 106 7.29 -63.58 51.12
C THR A 106 6.23 -63.00 50.22
N ALA A 107 5.84 -61.75 50.47
CA ALA A 107 4.90 -61.04 49.62
C ALA A 107 5.43 -60.95 48.18
N THR A 108 5.11 -61.93 47.34
CA THR A 108 5.11 -61.79 45.88
C THR A 108 3.92 -60.95 45.43
N ASN A 109 3.36 -60.11 46.30
CA ASN A 109 2.40 -59.10 45.92
C ASN A 109 3.17 -58.05 45.11
N ASN A 110 3.33 -58.37 43.83
CA ASN A 110 3.82 -57.51 42.77
C ASN A 110 2.70 -56.58 42.27
N ASP A 111 1.58 -56.46 43.01
CA ASP A 111 0.52 -55.56 42.63
C ASP A 111 1.03 -54.12 42.71
N TRP A 112 0.52 -53.28 41.82
CA TRP A 112 0.73 -51.85 41.93
C TRP A 112 -0.18 -51.32 43.04
N LYS A 113 0.39 -50.96 44.20
CA LYS A 113 -0.38 -50.45 45.32
C LYS A 113 -1.00 -49.10 44.99
N THR A 114 -2.18 -48.81 45.54
CA THR A 114 -2.88 -47.52 45.38
C THR A 114 -2.10 -46.33 45.95
N ILE A 115 -1.14 -46.59 46.83
CA ILE A 115 -0.21 -45.59 47.40
C ILE A 115 1.17 -45.59 46.71
N GLY A 116 1.34 -46.40 45.65
CA GLY A 116 2.61 -46.60 44.96
C GLY A 116 3.52 -47.64 45.62
N ASN A 117 4.53 -48.06 44.86
CA ASN A 117 5.54 -49.06 45.27
C ASN A 117 6.90 -48.37 45.45
N ALA A 118 7.63 -48.70 46.52
CA ALA A 118 9.03 -48.27 46.73
C ALA A 118 10.01 -49.33 46.19
N GLY A 119 11.23 -48.92 45.83
CA GLY A 119 12.29 -49.85 45.39
C GLY A 119 12.09 -50.47 43.99
N THR A 120 11.41 -49.77 43.09
CA THR A 120 11.13 -50.27 41.73
C THR A 120 12.38 -50.35 40.86
N ASN A 121 12.41 -51.34 39.97
CA ASN A 121 13.38 -51.50 38.89
C ASN A 121 12.66 -51.41 37.53
N PRO A 122 12.95 -50.40 36.68
CA PRO A 122 12.28 -50.22 35.38
C PRO A 122 12.37 -51.41 34.42
N ALA A 123 13.35 -52.31 34.57
CA ALA A 123 13.47 -53.50 33.74
C ALA A 123 12.37 -54.55 34.01
N ASN A 124 11.87 -54.62 35.25
CA ASN A 124 10.98 -55.70 35.70
C ASN A 124 9.68 -55.20 36.35
N ASN A 125 9.58 -53.90 36.70
CA ASN A 125 8.41 -53.31 37.34
C ASN A 125 7.79 -52.25 36.45
N PHE A 126 6.59 -52.54 35.92
CA PHE A 126 5.82 -51.61 35.10
C PHE A 126 4.32 -51.88 35.27
N ILE A 127 3.51 -50.88 34.90
CA ILE A 127 2.06 -51.05 34.72
C ILE A 127 1.84 -51.28 33.23
N GLY A 128 1.42 -52.49 32.86
CA GLY A 128 1.25 -52.86 31.46
C GLY A 128 1.07 -54.35 31.25
N THR A 129 1.19 -54.77 30.00
CA THR A 129 1.10 -56.17 29.58
C THR A 129 2.47 -56.67 29.12
N THR A 130 2.74 -57.96 29.28
CA THR A 130 3.93 -58.63 28.76
C THR A 130 3.71 -59.24 27.37
N ASP A 131 2.47 -59.31 26.92
CA ASP A 131 2.07 -59.67 25.57
C ASP A 131 1.68 -58.42 24.76
N ASN A 132 1.52 -58.57 23.45
CA ASN A 132 1.17 -57.47 22.54
C ASN A 132 -0.34 -57.09 22.62
N GLN A 133 -0.91 -57.17 23.82
CA GLN A 133 -2.28 -56.74 24.09
C GLN A 133 -2.29 -55.30 24.59
N ASN A 134 -3.40 -54.59 24.38
CA ASN A 134 -3.54 -53.22 24.86
C ASN A 134 -3.71 -53.20 26.40
N LEU A 135 -3.09 -52.23 27.08
CA LEU A 135 -3.42 -51.92 28.47
C LEU A 135 -4.69 -51.07 28.50
N ILE A 136 -5.77 -51.58 29.12
CA ILE A 136 -7.07 -50.90 29.18
C ILE A 136 -7.30 -50.24 30.55
N PHE A 137 -7.69 -48.96 30.54
CA PHE A 137 -8.14 -48.22 31.73
C PHE A 137 -9.66 -48.16 31.76
N LYS A 138 -10.27 -48.54 32.88
CA LYS A 138 -11.73 -48.57 33.06
C LYS A 138 -12.19 -47.71 34.23
N ARG A 139 -13.41 -47.18 34.12
CA ARG A 139 -14.14 -46.54 35.22
C ARG A 139 -15.55 -47.11 35.26
N ASN A 140 -15.97 -47.64 36.41
CA ASN A 140 -17.29 -48.28 36.56
C ASN A 140 -17.53 -49.35 35.47
N ASN A 141 -16.52 -50.19 35.21
CA ASN A 141 -16.52 -51.21 34.15
C ASN A 141 -16.71 -50.71 32.70
N ALA A 142 -16.69 -49.39 32.46
CA ALA A 142 -16.66 -48.80 31.12
C ALA A 142 -15.24 -48.42 30.73
N ASP A 143 -14.88 -48.64 29.47
CA ASP A 143 -13.58 -48.24 28.94
C ASP A 143 -13.44 -46.71 28.95
N ALA A 144 -12.33 -46.26 29.52
CA ALA A 144 -12.00 -44.86 29.72
C ALA A 144 -10.59 -44.52 29.21
N GLY A 145 -9.92 -45.46 28.55
CA GLY A 145 -8.65 -45.26 27.87
C GLY A 145 -7.92 -46.55 27.59
N PHE A 146 -6.91 -46.49 26.74
CA PHE A 146 -5.97 -47.57 26.51
C PHE A 146 -4.61 -47.06 26.02
N LEU A 147 -3.56 -47.84 26.31
CA LEU A 147 -2.27 -47.76 25.64
C LEU A 147 -2.17 -48.97 24.72
N GLY A 148 -2.10 -48.73 23.40
CA GLY A 148 -1.95 -49.78 22.40
C GLY A 148 -0.79 -49.49 21.44
N ASN A 149 -0.39 -50.51 20.69
CA ASN A 149 0.78 -50.42 19.79
C ASN A 149 0.62 -49.34 18.69
N LEU A 150 -0.60 -49.10 18.22
CA LEU A 150 -0.87 -48.15 17.13
C LEU A 150 -1.66 -46.91 17.56
N ASN A 151 -2.36 -46.95 18.69
CA ASN A 151 -3.18 -45.83 19.14
C ASN A 151 -3.05 -45.65 20.66
N THR A 152 -3.24 -44.42 21.12
CA THR A 152 -3.39 -44.11 22.55
C THR A 152 -4.66 -43.30 22.74
N ALA A 153 -5.51 -43.70 23.68
CA ALA A 153 -6.74 -42.98 23.96
C ALA A 153 -7.01 -42.87 25.46
N PHE A 154 -7.60 -41.76 25.90
CA PHE A 154 -8.07 -41.55 27.26
C PHE A 154 -9.33 -40.66 27.25
N GLY A 155 -10.34 -41.02 28.01
CA GLY A 155 -11.65 -40.38 28.05
C GLY A 155 -12.78 -41.36 27.80
N LEU A 156 -13.95 -41.10 28.41
CA LEU A 156 -15.14 -41.91 28.16
C LEU A 156 -15.57 -41.74 26.69
N ASN A 157 -15.80 -42.85 25.98
CA ASN A 157 -16.15 -42.87 24.56
C ASN A 157 -15.14 -42.13 23.66
N SER A 158 -13.88 -42.00 24.08
CA SER A 158 -12.81 -41.67 23.15
C SER A 158 -12.65 -42.78 22.10
N LEU A 159 -11.73 -42.63 21.14
CA LEU A 159 -11.36 -43.67 20.18
C LEU A 159 -11.39 -45.07 20.83
N PRO A 160 -12.22 -46.01 20.35
CA PRO A 160 -12.34 -47.33 20.97
C PRO A 160 -11.11 -48.18 20.64
N PHE A 161 -10.69 -49.05 21.59
CA PHE A 161 -9.57 -49.97 21.37
C PHE A 161 -9.83 -51.00 20.25
N THR A 162 -11.09 -51.13 19.81
CA THR A 162 -11.52 -51.95 18.68
C THR A 162 -11.47 -51.22 17.33
N SER A 163 -11.11 -49.93 17.31
CA SER A 163 -11.02 -49.18 16.06
C SER A 163 -9.96 -49.78 15.12
N SER A 164 -10.30 -49.85 13.84
CA SER A 164 -9.38 -50.23 12.77
C SER A 164 -8.42 -49.09 12.37
N ALA A 165 -8.63 -47.88 12.87
CA ALA A 165 -7.76 -46.74 12.61
C ALA A 165 -6.40 -46.94 13.29
N ILE A 166 -5.35 -46.30 12.77
CA ILE A 166 -3.98 -46.46 13.28
C ILE A 166 -3.31 -45.10 13.47
N GLN A 167 -2.30 -45.04 14.34
CA GLN A 167 -1.48 -43.86 14.62
C GLN A 167 -2.25 -42.68 15.23
N ASN A 168 -3.36 -42.95 15.92
CA ASN A 168 -4.21 -41.92 16.51
C ASN A 168 -3.90 -41.69 17.99
N THR A 169 -4.06 -40.44 18.41
CA THR A 169 -4.01 -40.02 19.82
C THR A 169 -5.30 -39.30 20.18
N ALA A 170 -6.03 -39.78 21.19
CA ALA A 170 -7.32 -39.19 21.60
C ALA A 170 -7.39 -38.96 23.11
N PHE A 171 -7.54 -37.71 23.54
CA PHE A 171 -7.69 -37.33 24.95
C PHE A 171 -8.93 -36.47 25.14
N GLY A 172 -9.96 -37.01 25.79
CA GLY A 172 -11.20 -36.30 26.07
C GLY A 172 -12.43 -37.17 25.86
N ILE A 173 -13.54 -36.76 26.48
CA ILE A 173 -14.82 -37.46 26.35
C ILE A 173 -15.32 -37.29 24.91
N ASN A 174 -15.72 -38.39 24.26
CA ASN A 174 -16.13 -38.42 22.85
C ASN A 174 -15.07 -37.92 21.84
N ALA A 175 -13.78 -37.90 22.21
CA ALA A 175 -12.71 -37.52 21.29
C ALA A 175 -12.44 -38.65 20.28
N LEU A 176 -12.59 -38.38 18.97
CA LEU A 176 -12.31 -39.32 17.88
C LEU A 176 -13.10 -40.66 17.93
N GLY A 177 -14.29 -40.66 18.55
CA GLY A 177 -15.01 -41.89 18.93
C GLY A 177 -15.45 -42.82 17.78
N ASN A 178 -15.51 -42.33 16.53
CA ASN A 178 -16.01 -43.09 15.36
C ASN A 178 -15.03 -43.18 14.19
N SER A 179 -13.75 -42.83 14.39
CA SER A 179 -12.81 -42.70 13.27
C SER A 179 -12.21 -44.04 12.82
N ALA A 180 -12.18 -44.22 11.50
CA ALA A 180 -11.40 -45.19 10.73
C ALA A 180 -10.18 -44.55 10.04
N GLY A 181 -9.99 -43.22 10.16
CA GLY A 181 -8.89 -42.48 9.53
C GLY A 181 -7.60 -42.52 10.35
N PRO A 182 -6.41 -42.59 9.72
CA PRO A 182 -5.15 -42.71 10.44
C PRO A 182 -4.58 -41.35 10.93
N ALA A 183 -3.61 -41.41 11.83
CA ALA A 183 -2.68 -40.32 12.14
C ALA A 183 -3.31 -39.01 12.66
N SER A 184 -4.43 -39.07 13.39
CA SER A 184 -5.10 -37.91 13.97
C SER A 184 -4.81 -37.72 15.46
N SER A 185 -4.72 -36.46 15.88
CA SER A 185 -4.55 -36.04 17.27
C SER A 185 -5.79 -35.27 17.73
N ALA A 186 -6.53 -35.79 18.70
CA ALA A 186 -7.75 -35.16 19.22
C ALA A 186 -7.61 -34.93 20.73
N PHE A 187 -7.63 -33.68 21.17
CA PHE A 187 -7.51 -33.27 22.57
C PHE A 187 -8.66 -32.32 22.93
N GLY A 188 -9.60 -32.79 23.76
CA GLY A 188 -10.76 -32.01 24.20
C GLY A 188 -12.07 -32.80 24.08
N HIS A 189 -13.08 -32.37 24.83
CA HIS A 189 -14.41 -32.97 24.74
C HIS A 189 -14.99 -32.75 23.33
N GLN A 190 -15.37 -33.85 22.67
CA GLN A 190 -15.93 -33.89 21.31
C GLN A 190 -15.01 -33.37 20.19
N ALA A 191 -13.68 -33.33 20.40
CA ALA A 191 -12.73 -33.08 19.32
C ALA A 191 -12.76 -34.24 18.29
N LEU A 192 -12.92 -33.92 16.99
CA LEU A 192 -13.05 -34.91 15.89
C LEU A 192 -14.13 -36.00 16.09
N ALA A 193 -15.21 -35.70 16.82
CA ALA A 193 -16.20 -36.71 17.22
C ALA A 193 -16.95 -37.38 16.04
N ALA A 194 -17.18 -36.64 14.94
CA ALA A 194 -17.88 -37.16 13.75
C ALA A 194 -16.94 -37.71 12.67
N ASN A 195 -15.62 -37.73 12.91
CA ASN A 195 -14.64 -38.15 11.90
C ASN A 195 -14.85 -39.62 11.53
N THR A 196 -15.04 -39.90 10.23
CA THR A 196 -15.25 -41.26 9.73
C THR A 196 -14.00 -41.78 9.04
N THR A 197 -13.56 -41.17 7.93
CA THR A 197 -12.37 -41.64 7.17
C THR A 197 -11.26 -40.62 7.03
N GLY A 198 -11.48 -39.38 7.48
CA GLY A 198 -10.47 -38.31 7.42
C GLY A 198 -9.24 -38.61 8.27
N GLY A 199 -8.05 -38.67 7.67
CA GLY A 199 -6.77 -38.84 8.37
C GLY A 199 -5.97 -37.55 8.52
N ASN A 200 -4.89 -37.63 9.32
CA ASN A 200 -3.91 -36.55 9.53
C ASN A 200 -4.48 -35.25 10.14
N ASN A 201 -5.53 -35.33 10.95
CA ASN A 201 -6.16 -34.15 11.54
C ASN A 201 -5.63 -33.86 12.95
N SER A 202 -5.38 -32.59 13.27
CA SER A 202 -5.00 -32.11 14.61
C SER A 202 -6.12 -31.26 15.18
N ALA A 203 -6.77 -31.70 16.25
CA ALA A 203 -7.89 -31.01 16.89
C ALA A 203 -7.63 -30.83 18.39
N PHE A 204 -7.42 -29.59 18.82
CA PHE A 204 -7.13 -29.24 20.21
C PHE A 204 -8.15 -28.21 20.69
N GLY A 205 -9.13 -28.62 21.49
CA GLY A 205 -10.17 -27.77 22.05
C GLY A 205 -11.53 -28.46 22.12
N TRP A 206 -12.45 -27.89 22.89
CA TRP A 206 -13.84 -28.34 22.93
C TRP A 206 -14.48 -28.20 21.55
N GLN A 207 -15.02 -29.29 21.00
CA GLN A 207 -15.66 -29.34 19.68
C GLN A 207 -14.78 -28.85 18.51
N ALA A 208 -13.45 -28.90 18.61
CA ALA A 208 -12.57 -28.65 17.47
C ALA A 208 -12.75 -29.74 16.39
N LEU A 209 -12.95 -29.37 15.13
CA LEU A 209 -13.24 -30.29 14.01
C LEU A 209 -14.42 -31.25 14.28
N ASN A 210 -15.42 -30.82 15.05
CA ASN A 210 -16.47 -31.70 15.55
C ASN A 210 -17.28 -32.40 14.44
N ALA A 211 -17.60 -31.70 13.34
CA ALA A 211 -18.40 -32.21 12.23
C ALA A 211 -17.58 -32.83 11.08
N ASN A 212 -16.25 -32.87 11.17
CA ASN A 212 -15.40 -33.40 10.10
C ASN A 212 -15.76 -34.87 9.87
N THR A 213 -16.04 -35.28 8.62
CA THR A 213 -16.32 -36.68 8.28
C THR A 213 -15.18 -37.27 7.46
N THR A 214 -14.86 -36.65 6.32
CA THR A 214 -13.84 -37.15 5.36
C THR A 214 -12.69 -36.17 5.12
N GLY A 215 -12.77 -34.94 5.66
CA GLY A 215 -11.70 -33.95 5.52
C GLY A 215 -10.38 -34.44 6.13
N THR A 216 -9.27 -34.17 5.45
CA THR A 216 -7.93 -34.63 5.83
C THR A 216 -6.99 -33.46 6.08
N SER A 217 -5.96 -33.69 6.89
CA SER A 217 -4.85 -32.73 7.07
C SER A 217 -5.28 -31.35 7.62
N ASN A 218 -6.33 -31.29 8.42
CA ASN A 218 -6.79 -30.06 9.06
C ASN A 218 -6.12 -29.85 10.44
N THR A 219 -5.77 -28.61 10.76
CA THR A 219 -5.27 -28.20 12.08
C THR A 219 -6.24 -27.24 12.73
N ALA A 220 -6.87 -27.62 13.83
CA ALA A 220 -7.79 -26.83 14.62
C ALA A 220 -7.28 -26.71 16.05
N PHE A 221 -6.86 -25.51 16.46
CA PHE A 221 -6.43 -25.22 17.83
C PHE A 221 -7.29 -24.12 18.41
N GLY A 222 -8.22 -24.48 19.29
CA GLY A 222 -9.20 -23.57 19.90
C GLY A 222 -10.56 -24.24 20.02
N SER A 223 -11.35 -23.79 20.99
CA SER A 223 -12.73 -24.25 21.13
C SER A 223 -13.52 -23.90 19.86
N ARG A 224 -14.19 -24.89 19.27
CA ARG A 224 -14.96 -24.80 18.02
C ARG A 224 -14.19 -24.27 16.80
N ALA A 225 -12.86 -24.37 16.78
CA ALA A 225 -12.09 -24.15 15.55
C ALA A 225 -12.46 -25.22 14.50
N LEU A 226 -12.76 -24.82 13.26
CA LEU A 226 -13.22 -25.70 12.16
C LEU A 226 -14.43 -26.60 12.52
N ALA A 227 -15.33 -26.13 13.39
CA ALA A 227 -16.38 -26.98 13.95
C ALA A 227 -17.35 -27.60 12.91
N SER A 228 -17.63 -26.90 11.81
CA SER A 228 -18.61 -27.31 10.79
C SER A 228 -18.00 -27.90 9.51
N THR A 229 -16.68 -28.13 9.46
CA THR A 229 -16.03 -28.74 8.29
C THR A 229 -16.56 -30.15 8.07
N ILE A 230 -16.92 -30.51 6.84
CA ILE A 230 -17.45 -31.84 6.49
C ILE A 230 -16.40 -32.61 5.69
N SER A 231 -15.97 -32.07 4.54
CA SER A 231 -15.03 -32.73 3.61
C SER A 231 -13.86 -31.85 3.14
N GLY A 232 -13.80 -30.58 3.57
CA GLY A 232 -12.68 -29.69 3.29
C GLY A 232 -11.39 -30.13 3.99
N GLY A 233 -10.28 -30.19 3.27
CA GLY A 233 -8.98 -30.58 3.81
C GLY A 233 -7.95 -29.44 3.83
N PHE A 234 -6.84 -29.66 4.52
CA PHE A 234 -5.68 -28.76 4.55
C PHE A 234 -5.94 -27.37 5.14
N ASN A 235 -6.94 -27.21 6.02
CA ASN A 235 -7.20 -25.94 6.69
C ASN A 235 -6.40 -25.81 7.99
N THR A 236 -5.96 -24.60 8.33
CA THR A 236 -5.36 -24.26 9.64
C THR A 236 -6.21 -23.20 10.33
N ALA A 237 -6.78 -23.50 11.49
CA ALA A 237 -7.55 -22.58 12.29
C ALA A 237 -7.04 -22.56 13.73
N VAL A 238 -6.54 -21.41 14.18
CA VAL A 238 -5.97 -21.24 15.51
C VAL A 238 -6.67 -20.07 16.20
N GLY A 239 -7.52 -20.38 17.16
CA GLY A 239 -8.36 -19.43 17.89
C GLY A 239 -9.76 -19.98 18.15
N HIS A 240 -10.42 -19.50 19.21
CA HIS A 240 -11.81 -19.83 19.47
C HIS A 240 -12.70 -19.41 18.29
N LEU A 241 -13.55 -20.32 17.79
CA LEU A 241 -14.43 -20.12 16.62
C LEU A 241 -13.72 -19.79 15.30
N SER A 242 -12.40 -19.96 15.23
CA SER A 242 -11.67 -19.69 13.98
C SER A 242 -12.15 -20.67 12.89
N MET A 243 -12.58 -20.13 11.75
CA MET A 243 -13.21 -20.85 10.63
C MET A 243 -14.36 -21.79 11.05
N GLN A 244 -15.20 -21.38 11.98
CA GLN A 244 -16.24 -22.26 12.51
C GLN A 244 -17.21 -22.79 11.43
N THR A 245 -17.59 -21.97 10.44
CA THR A 245 -18.69 -22.29 9.51
C THR A 245 -18.27 -22.93 8.20
N ILE A 246 -16.97 -23.15 7.95
CA ILE A 246 -16.53 -23.69 6.66
C ILE A 246 -17.00 -25.14 6.52
N THR A 247 -17.61 -25.48 5.38
CA THR A 247 -18.21 -26.81 5.16
C THR A 247 -17.36 -27.69 4.23
N THR A 248 -16.99 -27.19 3.06
CA THR A 248 -16.27 -27.97 2.03
C THR A 248 -14.98 -27.31 1.52
N GLY A 249 -14.74 -26.05 1.85
CA GLY A 249 -13.54 -25.31 1.43
C GLY A 249 -12.25 -25.85 2.06
N GLY A 250 -11.16 -25.83 1.30
CA GLY A 250 -9.86 -26.35 1.73
C GLY A 250 -8.75 -25.30 1.71
N PHE A 251 -7.58 -25.65 2.25
CA PHE A 251 -6.35 -24.84 2.15
C PHE A 251 -6.41 -23.44 2.79
N ASN A 252 -7.38 -23.14 3.66
CA ASN A 252 -7.48 -21.82 4.28
C ASN A 252 -6.67 -21.75 5.58
N THR A 253 -6.15 -20.56 5.92
CA THR A 253 -5.45 -20.28 7.18
C THR A 253 -6.18 -19.18 7.93
N ALA A 254 -6.58 -19.45 9.17
CA ALA A 254 -7.18 -18.50 10.06
C ALA A 254 -6.48 -18.50 11.42
N LEU A 255 -5.97 -17.34 11.80
CA LEU A 255 -5.29 -17.14 13.08
C LEU A 255 -5.93 -15.98 13.82
N GLY A 256 -6.45 -16.25 15.03
CA GLY A 256 -7.17 -15.31 15.87
C GLY A 256 -8.59 -15.76 16.18
N TYR A 257 -9.17 -15.19 17.24
CA TYR A 257 -10.58 -15.41 17.61
C TYR A 257 -11.50 -15.13 16.42
N ALA A 258 -12.34 -16.12 16.06
CA ALA A 258 -13.34 -16.02 14.99
C ALA A 258 -12.80 -15.48 13.65
N SER A 259 -11.49 -15.68 13.39
CA SER A 259 -10.90 -15.39 12.09
C SER A 259 -11.52 -16.30 11.02
N LEU A 260 -11.95 -15.72 9.90
CA LEU A 260 -12.71 -16.32 8.80
C LEU A 260 -13.99 -17.05 9.26
N ASN A 261 -14.61 -16.63 10.37
CA ASN A 261 -15.73 -17.34 10.98
C ASN A 261 -17.00 -17.44 10.11
N ASN A 262 -17.17 -16.57 9.12
CA ASN A 262 -18.33 -16.60 8.21
C ASN A 262 -18.03 -17.28 6.87
N LEU A 263 -16.79 -17.74 6.66
CA LEU A 263 -16.40 -18.40 5.42
C LEU A 263 -17.11 -19.75 5.36
N THR A 264 -18.12 -19.87 4.50
CA THR A 264 -18.93 -21.09 4.35
C THR A 264 -18.37 -22.02 3.28
N SER A 265 -17.81 -21.42 2.23
CA SER A 265 -17.10 -22.03 1.11
C SER A 265 -15.92 -21.14 0.71
N GLY A 266 -15.03 -21.65 -0.13
CA GLY A 266 -13.84 -20.92 -0.56
C GLY A 266 -12.56 -21.62 -0.15
N THR A 267 -11.56 -21.47 -1.00
CA THR A 267 -10.29 -22.19 -0.93
C THR A 267 -9.15 -21.20 -0.82
N ALA A 268 -8.12 -21.54 -0.05
CA ALA A 268 -6.87 -20.79 0.01
C ALA A 268 -6.98 -19.34 0.53
N ASN A 269 -7.91 -19.04 1.44
CA ASN A 269 -8.00 -17.73 2.10
C ASN A 269 -7.13 -17.65 3.35
N VAL A 270 -6.56 -16.48 3.62
CA VAL A 270 -5.76 -16.17 4.82
C VAL A 270 -6.45 -15.08 5.63
N GLY A 271 -6.83 -15.39 6.87
CA GLY A 271 -7.36 -14.43 7.84
C GLY A 271 -6.50 -14.39 9.08
N ILE A 272 -5.84 -13.26 9.35
CA ILE A 272 -4.99 -13.10 10.53
C ILE A 272 -5.48 -11.89 11.34
N GLY A 273 -5.95 -12.14 12.55
CA GLY A 273 -6.53 -11.15 13.44
C GLY A 273 -7.89 -11.57 13.96
N HIS A 274 -8.31 -10.97 15.07
CA HIS A 274 -9.65 -11.19 15.61
C HIS A 274 -10.72 -10.80 14.58
N ASN A 275 -11.60 -11.73 14.19
CA ASN A 275 -12.63 -11.58 13.18
C ASN A 275 -12.13 -11.19 11.77
N ALA A 276 -10.88 -11.49 11.37
CA ALA A 276 -10.43 -11.23 10.00
C ALA A 276 -11.35 -11.95 8.98
N GLY A 277 -11.76 -11.26 7.91
CA GLY A 277 -12.76 -11.70 6.93
C GLY A 277 -14.20 -11.39 7.30
N ASN A 278 -14.42 -10.67 8.40
CA ASN A 278 -15.74 -10.22 8.82
C ASN A 278 -15.63 -8.81 9.42
N GLU A 279 -16.13 -7.81 8.69
CA GLU A 279 -16.22 -6.43 9.18
C GLU A 279 -17.29 -6.24 10.28
N GLY A 280 -18.11 -7.25 10.56
CA GLY A 280 -19.18 -7.24 11.59
C GLY A 280 -20.59 -7.08 11.01
N THR A 281 -21.57 -6.77 11.87
CA THR A 281 -22.98 -6.59 11.49
C THR A 281 -23.14 -5.44 10.48
N GLY A 282 -23.65 -5.75 9.28
CA GLY A 282 -23.85 -4.78 8.20
C GLY A 282 -22.60 -4.43 7.39
N GLY A 283 -21.43 -4.95 7.77
CA GLY A 283 -20.18 -4.82 7.03
C GLY A 283 -19.99 -5.93 6.01
N VAL A 284 -18.88 -5.85 5.28
CA VAL A 284 -18.59 -6.85 4.26
C VAL A 284 -17.93 -8.06 4.93
N SER A 285 -18.56 -9.22 4.75
CA SER A 285 -18.03 -10.50 5.20
C SER A 285 -17.64 -11.33 4.00
N LEU A 286 -16.47 -11.94 4.08
CA LEU A 286 -16.05 -12.96 3.15
C LEU A 286 -16.78 -14.25 3.51
N THR A 287 -17.91 -14.48 2.84
CA THR A 287 -18.70 -15.71 3.01
C THR A 287 -18.32 -16.78 2.00
N SER A 288 -17.78 -16.34 0.86
CA SER A 288 -17.27 -17.16 -0.25
C SER A 288 -16.20 -16.39 -1.02
N GLY A 289 -15.43 -17.11 -1.83
CA GLY A 289 -14.34 -16.56 -2.62
C GLY A 289 -13.03 -17.25 -2.32
N ASP A 290 -12.15 -17.25 -3.30
CA ASP A 290 -10.89 -17.99 -3.25
C ASP A 290 -9.69 -17.05 -3.18
N GLY A 291 -8.67 -17.44 -2.43
CA GLY A 291 -7.36 -16.79 -2.48
C GLY A 291 -7.29 -15.38 -1.88
N ASN A 292 -8.14 -15.03 -0.92
CA ASN A 292 -8.15 -13.69 -0.30
C ASN A 292 -7.20 -13.60 0.90
N ILE A 293 -6.58 -12.43 1.12
CA ILE A 293 -5.67 -12.17 2.24
C ILE A 293 -6.20 -11.02 3.08
N ILE A 294 -6.47 -11.32 4.34
CA ILE A 294 -7.11 -10.39 5.26
C ILE A 294 -6.31 -10.38 6.56
N VAL A 295 -5.52 -9.33 6.75
CA VAL A 295 -4.62 -9.18 7.89
C VAL A 295 -5.02 -7.93 8.64
N GLY A 296 -5.50 -8.13 9.86
CA GLY A 296 -6.02 -7.06 10.70
C GLY A 296 -7.27 -7.50 11.44
N ARG A 297 -7.51 -6.89 12.59
CA ARG A 297 -8.74 -7.10 13.35
C ARG A 297 -9.93 -6.62 12.52
N GLN A 298 -10.91 -7.50 12.27
CA GLN A 298 -12.14 -7.19 11.51
C GLN A 298 -11.88 -6.59 10.12
N ALA A 299 -10.70 -6.82 9.52
CA ALA A 299 -10.52 -6.50 8.12
C ALA A 299 -11.48 -7.39 7.31
N GLY A 300 -12.09 -6.87 6.25
CA GLY A 300 -12.98 -7.68 5.41
C GLY A 300 -12.88 -7.30 3.94
N LEU A 301 -13.52 -8.15 3.15
CA LEU A 301 -13.47 -8.10 1.70
C LEU A 301 -14.84 -8.53 1.18
N PRO A 302 -15.34 -7.90 0.11
CA PRO A 302 -16.50 -8.42 -0.60
C PRO A 302 -16.25 -9.83 -1.07
N ASN A 303 -17.34 -10.56 -1.29
CA ASN A 303 -17.22 -11.84 -1.96
C ASN A 303 -16.58 -11.58 -3.32
N GLY A 304 -15.48 -12.28 -3.54
CA GLY A 304 -14.56 -12.00 -4.60
C GLY A 304 -13.36 -12.90 -4.43
N ASN A 305 -12.63 -13.07 -5.52
CA ASN A 305 -11.42 -13.86 -5.51
C ASN A 305 -10.22 -12.92 -5.50
N ASN A 306 -9.13 -13.38 -4.87
CA ASN A 306 -7.82 -12.75 -4.96
C ASN A 306 -7.76 -11.30 -4.47
N GLN A 307 -8.56 -10.96 -3.45
CA GLN A 307 -8.57 -9.64 -2.85
C GLN A 307 -7.68 -9.59 -1.60
N MET A 308 -7.12 -8.41 -1.33
CA MET A 308 -6.21 -8.20 -0.21
C MET A 308 -6.62 -6.99 0.61
N ASN A 309 -6.77 -7.22 1.91
CA ASN A 309 -7.02 -6.20 2.91
C ASN A 309 -6.01 -6.39 4.06
N ILE A 310 -4.94 -5.59 4.05
CA ILE A 310 -3.92 -5.56 5.13
C ILE A 310 -4.05 -4.24 5.86
N GLY A 311 -4.63 -4.27 7.05
CA GLY A 311 -5.11 -3.08 7.75
C GLY A 311 -5.95 -2.16 6.86
N SER A 312 -6.46 -2.70 5.75
CA SER A 312 -7.05 -2.03 4.58
C SER A 312 -6.13 -1.02 3.87
N ILE A 313 -5.09 -1.46 3.11
CA ILE A 313 -4.27 -0.64 2.15
C ILE A 313 -3.09 0.16 2.76
N ILE A 314 -2.83 0.01 4.05
CA ILE A 314 -2.17 1.03 4.84
C ILE A 314 -0.85 0.53 5.47
N PHE A 315 0.20 1.34 5.35
CA PHE A 315 1.49 1.14 6.00
C PHE A 315 1.72 2.19 7.08
N GLY A 316 2.35 1.77 8.18
CA GLY A 316 2.91 2.71 9.14
C GLY A 316 4.38 2.43 9.44
N THR A 317 5.21 3.46 9.41
CA THR A 317 6.61 3.42 9.87
C THR A 317 6.74 4.16 11.18
N ASN A 318 7.79 3.85 11.94
CA ASN A 318 8.08 4.50 13.22
C ASN A 318 6.85 4.57 14.15
N ILE A 319 5.99 3.55 14.10
CA ILE A 319 4.85 3.36 15.01
C ILE A 319 5.37 2.91 16.39
N ASN A 320 6.47 3.49 16.84
CA ASN A 320 7.10 3.30 18.12
C ASN A 320 7.39 4.70 18.70
N GLY A 321 6.55 5.14 19.63
CA GLY A 321 6.60 6.45 20.26
C GLY A 321 5.63 6.54 21.45
N THR A 322 5.77 7.55 22.31
CA THR A 322 4.81 7.84 23.39
C THR A 322 3.80 8.89 22.93
N LEU A 323 2.66 9.03 23.62
CA LEU A 323 1.58 9.97 23.24
C LEU A 323 2.04 11.43 23.03
N ALA A 324 3.11 11.84 23.71
CA ALA A 324 3.69 13.18 23.60
C ALA A 324 4.65 13.33 22.40
N ASN A 325 5.08 12.23 21.78
CA ASN A 325 6.06 12.24 20.70
C ASN A 325 5.71 11.15 19.66
N ARG A 326 4.75 11.48 18.79
CA ARG A 326 4.28 10.60 17.72
C ARG A 326 5.15 10.82 16.49
N THR A 327 6.05 9.89 16.23
CA THR A 327 7.04 9.96 15.14
C THR A 327 6.69 9.06 13.96
N GLY A 328 5.52 8.40 14.00
CA GLY A 328 5.12 7.42 13.02
C GLY A 328 4.42 8.01 11.81
N ASN A 329 4.77 7.54 10.62
CA ASN A 329 4.22 8.04 9.37
C ASN A 329 3.35 6.98 8.70
N ILE A 330 2.31 7.42 7.99
CA ILE A 330 1.41 6.54 7.27
C ILE A 330 1.59 6.71 5.78
N GLY A 331 1.75 5.59 5.08
CA GLY A 331 1.74 5.60 3.64
C GLY A 331 0.65 4.69 3.07
N ILE A 332 0.01 5.19 2.03
CA ILE A 332 -0.98 4.47 1.23
C ILE A 332 -0.33 4.28 -0.13
N GLY A 333 0.06 3.05 -0.41
CA GLY A 333 0.90 2.76 -1.56
C GLY A 333 2.39 3.05 -1.35
N THR A 334 2.81 3.54 -0.18
CA THR A 334 4.22 3.79 0.15
C THR A 334 4.55 3.40 1.59
N VAL A 335 5.76 2.90 1.80
CA VAL A 335 6.27 2.45 3.11
C VAL A 335 7.30 3.42 3.69
N ASN A 336 7.61 4.51 2.98
CA ASN A 336 8.56 5.52 3.42
C ASN A 336 7.92 6.88 3.27
N PRO A 337 6.96 7.15 4.14
CA PRO A 337 6.17 8.34 3.97
C PRO A 337 7.10 9.53 4.28
N GLN A 338 7.30 10.38 3.28
CA GLN A 338 8.24 11.51 3.33
C GLN A 338 7.74 12.68 4.15
N GLY A 339 6.44 12.68 4.35
CA GLY A 339 5.81 13.42 5.41
C GLY A 339 4.97 12.49 6.25
N THR A 340 4.09 13.10 7.02
CA THR A 340 3.21 12.38 7.95
C THR A 340 2.23 11.47 7.21
N PHE A 341 1.79 11.90 6.02
CA PHE A 341 0.97 11.12 5.12
C PHE A 341 1.51 11.18 3.71
N HIS A 342 1.56 10.01 3.08
CA HIS A 342 2.09 9.88 1.76
C HIS A 342 1.18 8.94 0.97
N VAL A 343 0.43 9.50 0.02
CA VAL A 343 -0.25 8.71 -0.99
C VAL A 343 0.65 8.72 -2.19
N ASP A 344 1.13 7.54 -2.46
CA ASP A 344 1.91 7.31 -3.64
C ASP A 344 0.97 6.70 -4.66
N GLY A 345 0.43 7.56 -5.53
CA GLY A 345 -0.63 7.19 -6.46
C GLY A 345 -0.13 6.19 -7.49
N ALA A 346 1.09 6.43 -8.01
CA ALA A 346 1.77 5.47 -8.87
C ALA A 346 2.54 4.40 -8.08
N LYS A 347 2.72 4.57 -6.77
CA LYS A 347 3.45 3.69 -5.87
C LYS A 347 4.97 3.67 -6.18
N ASP A 348 5.59 4.81 -6.54
CA ASP A 348 6.99 4.96 -7.04
C ASP A 348 8.03 5.62 -6.10
N ASN A 349 7.75 5.77 -4.80
CA ASN A 349 8.68 6.37 -3.84
C ASN A 349 9.83 5.48 -3.33
N PRO A 350 11.05 6.03 -3.10
CA PRO A 350 12.12 5.31 -2.42
C PRO A 350 11.73 4.94 -0.98
N ILE A 351 12.16 3.76 -0.52
CA ILE A 351 11.87 3.17 0.82
C ILE A 351 12.67 3.83 1.96
N THR A 352 13.76 4.53 1.64
CA THR A 352 14.48 5.42 2.58
C THR A 352 15.02 6.61 1.80
N GLY A 353 15.28 7.73 2.48
CA GLY A 353 15.70 8.96 1.81
C GLY A 353 14.57 9.61 0.99
N ALA A 354 14.89 10.73 0.34
CA ALA A 354 13.92 11.53 -0.39
C ALA A 354 13.67 11.00 -1.82
N PRO A 355 12.43 11.09 -2.35
CA PRO A 355 12.10 10.77 -3.73
C PRO A 355 12.75 11.76 -4.69
N THR A 356 13.04 11.35 -5.92
CA THR A 356 13.54 12.27 -6.97
C THR A 356 12.39 13.14 -7.49
N THR A 357 12.71 14.27 -8.11
CA THR A 357 11.69 15.22 -8.61
C THR A 357 10.72 14.62 -9.63
N VAL A 358 11.10 13.55 -10.32
CA VAL A 358 10.21 12.86 -11.27
C VAL A 358 9.24 11.92 -10.57
N GLN A 359 9.66 11.23 -9.51
CA GLN A 359 8.80 10.30 -8.76
C GLN A 359 7.68 11.05 -8.06
N GLN A 360 8.06 12.18 -7.48
CA GLN A 360 7.14 13.04 -6.78
C GLN A 360 5.96 13.48 -7.67
N GLU A 361 6.10 13.51 -9.00
CA GLU A 361 5.08 13.95 -9.98
C GLU A 361 3.70 13.31 -9.81
N ASN A 362 3.62 12.10 -9.24
CA ASN A 362 2.36 11.39 -9.00
C ASN A 362 2.00 11.23 -7.52
N ASP A 363 2.88 11.73 -6.66
CA ASP A 363 2.71 11.67 -5.23
C ASP A 363 1.81 12.77 -4.74
N VAL A 364 1.14 12.43 -3.65
CA VAL A 364 0.51 13.38 -2.76
C VAL A 364 1.15 13.21 -1.40
N VAL A 365 1.89 14.22 -0.97
CA VAL A 365 2.59 14.22 0.31
C VAL A 365 2.06 15.34 1.16
N VAL A 366 1.90 15.05 2.45
CA VAL A 366 1.59 16.04 3.47
C VAL A 366 2.78 16.14 4.41
N SER A 367 3.37 17.32 4.49
CA SER A 367 4.50 17.57 5.38
C SER A 367 4.08 17.52 6.86
N PRO A 368 5.03 17.50 7.81
CA PRO A 368 4.72 17.67 9.23
C PRO A 368 4.11 19.03 9.60
N THR A 369 4.32 20.08 8.79
CA THR A 369 3.74 21.42 8.98
C THR A 369 2.35 21.58 8.34
N GLY A 370 1.92 20.59 7.55
CA GLY A 370 0.59 20.55 6.94
C GLY A 370 0.53 21.03 5.48
N ASP A 371 1.68 21.28 4.89
CA ASP A 371 1.77 21.70 3.50
C ASP A 371 1.55 20.49 2.58
N VAL A 372 0.80 20.70 1.49
CA VAL A 372 0.44 19.64 0.54
C VAL A 372 1.26 19.78 -0.72
N GLY A 373 2.03 18.75 -1.01
CA GLY A 373 2.71 18.58 -2.28
C GLY A 373 1.94 17.62 -3.17
N VAL A 374 1.57 18.06 -4.37
CA VAL A 374 1.16 17.20 -5.47
C VAL A 374 2.24 17.31 -6.52
N GLY A 375 3.00 16.27 -6.77
CA GLY A 375 4.22 16.45 -7.56
C GLY A 375 5.48 16.73 -6.76
N THR A 376 5.35 16.89 -5.44
CA THR A 376 6.46 17.19 -4.52
C THR A 376 6.24 16.59 -3.14
N THR A 377 7.32 16.28 -2.44
CA THR A 377 7.37 15.72 -1.07
C THR A 377 7.80 16.74 -0.05
N SER A 378 8.36 17.87 -0.49
CA SER A 378 8.85 18.96 0.34
C SER A 378 8.21 20.28 -0.10
N PRO A 379 6.87 20.42 0.04
CA PRO A 379 6.19 21.65 -0.32
C PRO A 379 6.72 22.84 0.50
N THR A 380 7.01 23.94 -0.19
CA THR A 380 7.57 25.19 0.37
C THR A 380 6.51 26.27 0.62
N THR A 381 5.32 26.03 0.09
CA THR A 381 4.12 26.84 0.30
C THR A 381 2.96 25.91 0.65
N THR A 382 1.86 26.49 1.08
CA THR A 382 0.71 25.73 1.59
C THR A 382 0.14 24.70 0.60
N LEU A 383 0.18 24.98 -0.71
CA LEU A 383 -0.16 24.02 -1.76
C LEU A 383 0.83 24.20 -2.91
N GLU A 384 1.62 23.15 -3.14
CA GLU A 384 2.58 23.13 -4.22
C GLU A 384 2.22 22.02 -5.20
N VAL A 385 1.94 22.43 -6.45
CA VAL A 385 1.61 21.50 -7.53
C VAL A 385 2.72 21.55 -8.58
N ILE A 386 3.54 20.50 -8.62
CA ILE A 386 4.57 20.33 -9.65
C ILE A 386 4.04 19.34 -10.68
N THR A 387 3.57 19.85 -11.81
CA THR A 387 2.90 19.03 -12.81
C THR A 387 3.86 18.18 -13.63
N ARG A 388 3.46 16.93 -13.91
CA ARG A 388 4.17 15.98 -14.78
C ARG A 388 4.45 16.52 -16.19
N LYS A 389 5.66 16.28 -16.71
CA LYS A 389 6.06 16.64 -18.08
C LYS A 389 5.26 15.81 -19.11
N VAL A 390 4.28 16.41 -19.79
CA VAL A 390 3.61 15.80 -20.94
C VAL A 390 4.26 16.25 -22.24
N ASN A 391 4.73 15.30 -23.05
CA ASN A 391 5.38 15.54 -24.34
C ASN A 391 4.49 16.21 -25.41
N SER A 392 3.27 16.65 -25.06
CA SER A 392 2.36 17.37 -25.95
C SER A 392 1.50 18.41 -25.21
N GLY A 393 2.15 19.37 -24.53
CA GLY A 393 1.72 20.77 -24.65
C GLY A 393 0.95 21.46 -23.52
N ASN A 394 0.49 20.77 -22.46
CA ASN A 394 -0.23 21.45 -21.37
C ASN A 394 0.35 21.08 -20.00
N VAL A 395 1.16 21.99 -19.45
CA VAL A 395 1.71 21.96 -18.09
C VAL A 395 0.86 22.93 -17.26
N GLY A 396 -0.02 22.43 -16.39
CA GLY A 396 -0.83 23.30 -15.54
C GLY A 396 -2.04 22.64 -14.88
N ILE A 397 -2.61 23.35 -13.92
CA ILE A 397 -3.85 22.95 -13.25
C ILE A 397 -5.00 23.18 -14.22
N ARG A 398 -5.69 22.09 -14.63
CA ARG A 398 -6.88 22.20 -15.49
C ARG A 398 -8.07 22.65 -14.65
N PHE A 399 -8.51 23.89 -14.87
CA PHE A 399 -9.81 24.37 -14.42
C PHE A 399 -10.81 24.14 -15.56
N ALA A 400 -11.92 23.45 -15.30
CA ALA A 400 -12.95 23.19 -16.31
C ALA A 400 -14.35 23.25 -15.67
N GLY A 401 -15.25 24.00 -16.31
CA GLY A 401 -16.68 23.93 -16.01
C GLY A 401 -17.28 22.72 -16.72
N TYR A 402 -17.91 21.81 -15.99
CA TYR A 402 -18.54 20.63 -16.58
C TYR A 402 -20.01 20.93 -16.88
N ASN A 403 -20.37 21.00 -18.17
CA ASN A 403 -21.77 21.03 -18.59
C ASN A 403 -21.94 20.16 -19.84
N ALA A 404 -22.80 19.14 -19.77
CA ALA A 404 -22.94 18.10 -20.79
C ALA A 404 -23.41 18.62 -22.16
N THR A 405 -24.03 19.81 -22.17
CA THR A 405 -24.30 20.63 -23.34
C THR A 405 -23.71 22.01 -23.08
N PRO A 406 -22.74 22.50 -23.89
CA PRO A 406 -22.14 23.79 -23.62
C PRO A 406 -23.19 24.88 -23.83
N ALA A 407 -23.61 25.52 -22.74
CA ALA A 407 -24.47 26.67 -22.79
C ALA A 407 -23.63 27.91 -23.13
N ILE A 408 -24.15 28.75 -24.03
CA ILE A 408 -23.56 30.07 -24.31
C ILE A 408 -23.39 30.86 -22.99
N ASN A 409 -22.25 31.54 -22.83
CA ASN A 409 -21.91 32.39 -21.68
C ASN A 409 -21.51 31.69 -20.37
N GLN A 410 -21.00 30.45 -20.41
CA GLN A 410 -20.37 29.84 -19.24
C GLN A 410 -18.89 30.24 -19.13
N ASN A 411 -18.47 30.65 -17.92
CA ASN A 411 -17.11 31.06 -17.63
C ASN A 411 -16.38 30.01 -16.79
N VAL A 412 -15.11 29.76 -17.09
CA VAL A 412 -14.18 29.04 -16.21
C VAL A 412 -13.13 30.03 -15.77
N LEU A 413 -13.18 30.49 -14.50
CA LEU A 413 -12.42 31.63 -14.02
C LEU A 413 -11.57 31.31 -12.80
N ILE A 414 -10.35 31.85 -12.77
CA ILE A 414 -9.53 31.98 -11.56
C ILE A 414 -9.75 33.39 -11.03
N GLY A 415 -10.25 33.50 -9.80
CA GLY A 415 -10.60 34.78 -9.17
C GLY A 415 -9.53 35.25 -8.18
N PHE A 416 -9.16 36.52 -8.27
CA PHE A 416 -8.25 37.17 -7.32
C PHE A 416 -8.99 38.22 -6.49
N ASN A 417 -9.00 38.03 -5.17
CA ASN A 417 -9.62 38.97 -4.23
C ASN A 417 -8.57 39.44 -3.23
N PRO A 418 -7.97 40.64 -3.42
CA PRO A 418 -6.99 41.19 -2.48
C PRO A 418 -7.62 41.72 -1.18
N ASN A 419 -8.86 41.32 -0.88
CA ASN A 419 -9.72 41.73 0.22
C ASN A 419 -10.65 42.91 -0.14
N THR A 420 -11.92 42.61 -0.41
CA THR A 420 -13.09 43.25 0.22
C THR A 420 -14.37 42.63 -0.35
N ALA A 421 -15.11 41.95 0.52
CA ALA A 421 -16.47 41.53 0.23
C ALA A 421 -17.41 42.74 0.39
N ALA A 422 -17.66 43.42 -0.72
CA ALA A 422 -19.01 43.84 -1.05
C ALA A 422 -19.25 43.45 -2.52
N GLY A 423 -19.60 42.17 -2.71
CA GLY A 423 -20.04 41.64 -4.00
C GLY A 423 -19.48 40.29 -4.42
N GLY A 424 -19.29 39.32 -3.51
CA GLY A 424 -19.26 37.85 -3.74
C GLY A 424 -18.28 37.23 -4.76
N TYR A 425 -17.63 38.03 -5.59
CA TYR A 425 -16.78 37.63 -6.68
C TYR A 425 -15.39 38.23 -6.47
N ALA A 426 -14.40 37.64 -7.14
CA ALA A 426 -13.09 38.27 -7.23
C ALA A 426 -13.21 39.65 -7.90
N HIS A 427 -12.40 40.62 -7.46
CA HIS A 427 -12.38 41.96 -8.05
C HIS A 427 -12.00 41.92 -9.54
N TRP A 428 -11.18 40.94 -9.90
CA TRP A 428 -10.78 40.64 -11.26
C TRP A 428 -10.59 39.14 -11.41
N ALA A 429 -10.84 38.65 -12.61
CA ALA A 429 -10.77 37.24 -12.94
C ALA A 429 -10.23 37.04 -14.36
N ILE A 430 -9.62 35.89 -14.55
CA ILE A 430 -9.05 35.47 -15.81
C ILE A 430 -9.53 34.07 -16.14
N GLY A 431 -9.72 33.76 -17.43
CA GLY A 431 -10.10 32.42 -17.82
C GLY A 431 -10.66 32.34 -19.23
N SER A 432 -11.68 31.50 -19.44
CA SER A 432 -12.28 31.26 -20.75
C SER A 432 -13.81 31.33 -20.74
N GLN A 433 -14.40 31.66 -21.89
CA GLN A 433 -15.85 31.73 -22.10
C GLN A 433 -16.25 31.30 -23.52
N PHE A 434 -17.43 30.69 -23.67
CA PHE A 434 -18.07 30.42 -24.96
C PHE A 434 -19.07 31.53 -25.34
N PHE A 435 -18.95 32.13 -26.53
CA PHE A 435 -19.85 33.16 -27.04
C PHE A 435 -20.86 32.63 -28.08
N THR A 436 -21.93 33.38 -28.35
CA THR A 436 -22.95 33.04 -29.36
C THR A 436 -22.38 33.07 -30.79
N GLY A 437 -22.55 31.99 -31.55
CA GLY A 437 -22.20 31.92 -32.99
C GLY A 437 -20.85 31.28 -33.32
N THR A 438 -20.06 30.86 -32.33
CA THR A 438 -18.90 29.98 -32.52
C THR A 438 -19.35 28.52 -32.49
N SER A 439 -18.78 27.66 -33.34
CA SER A 439 -18.99 26.22 -33.24
C SER A 439 -18.58 25.73 -31.85
N LEU A 440 -19.36 24.82 -31.27
CA LEU A 440 -19.08 24.20 -29.98
C LEU A 440 -17.74 23.44 -30.07
N GLY A 441 -16.64 24.08 -29.69
CA GLY A 441 -15.30 23.49 -29.82
C GLY A 441 -14.15 24.35 -29.31
N GLU A 442 -14.25 25.68 -29.39
CA GLU A 442 -13.16 26.57 -28.98
C GLU A 442 -13.69 27.74 -28.14
N ALA A 443 -13.14 27.91 -26.93
CA ALA A 443 -13.50 28.99 -26.01
C ALA A 443 -12.57 30.19 -26.19
N ASP A 444 -13.10 31.40 -26.05
CA ASP A 444 -12.33 32.64 -26.10
C ASP A 444 -11.63 32.87 -24.75
N PHE A 445 -10.42 33.42 -24.78
CA PHE A 445 -9.67 33.79 -23.58
C PHE A 445 -10.03 35.21 -23.14
N ILE A 446 -10.27 35.38 -21.84
CA ILE A 446 -10.96 36.57 -21.32
C ILE A 446 -10.31 37.14 -20.06
N PHE A 447 -10.25 38.46 -20.03
CA PHE A 447 -9.99 39.24 -18.82
C PHE A 447 -11.26 39.96 -18.41
N LYS A 448 -11.67 39.72 -17.16
CA LYS A 448 -12.91 40.23 -16.59
C LYS A 448 -12.59 41.06 -15.35
N SER A 449 -13.19 42.25 -15.28
CA SER A 449 -13.21 43.06 -14.05
C SER A 449 -14.62 43.06 -13.48
N SER A 450 -14.74 42.99 -12.15
CA SER A 450 -16.02 43.11 -11.49
C SER A 450 -16.51 44.57 -11.52
N ASN A 451 -17.79 44.79 -11.83
CA ASN A 451 -18.45 46.10 -11.76
C ASN A 451 -19.45 46.16 -10.58
N GLY A 452 -19.24 45.37 -9.52
CA GLY A 452 -20.07 45.41 -8.29
C GLY A 452 -21.36 44.59 -8.33
N GLY A 453 -21.65 43.89 -9.43
CA GLY A 453 -22.78 42.95 -9.55
C GLY A 453 -22.56 41.80 -10.56
N GLY A 454 -21.37 41.74 -11.16
CA GLY A 454 -21.00 40.78 -12.20
C GLY A 454 -19.70 41.19 -12.89
N TYR A 455 -19.23 40.35 -13.81
CA TYR A 455 -18.02 40.60 -14.58
C TYR A 455 -18.31 41.27 -15.92
N SER A 456 -17.52 42.28 -16.29
CA SER A 456 -17.54 42.92 -17.61
C SER A 456 -16.29 42.54 -18.41
N ASP A 457 -16.47 42.30 -19.72
CA ASP A 457 -15.38 41.95 -20.64
C ASP A 457 -14.53 43.17 -20.95
N ARG A 458 -13.24 43.10 -20.61
CA ARG A 458 -12.28 44.18 -20.88
C ARG A 458 -11.40 43.87 -22.07
N VAL A 459 -10.88 42.65 -22.10
CA VAL A 459 -10.03 42.14 -23.17
C VAL A 459 -10.50 40.73 -23.48
N ILE A 460 -10.72 40.47 -24.77
CA ILE A 460 -11.08 39.16 -25.30
C ILE A 460 -10.08 38.81 -26.37
N ILE A 461 -9.57 37.59 -26.32
CA ILE A 461 -8.77 37.02 -27.38
C ILE A 461 -9.58 35.86 -27.94
N LYS A 462 -9.99 36.02 -29.20
CA LYS A 462 -10.75 35.00 -29.89
C LYS A 462 -9.87 33.84 -30.33
N ASN A 463 -10.48 32.68 -30.49
CA ASN A 463 -9.82 31.49 -31.05
C ASN A 463 -9.09 31.74 -32.38
N ASN A 464 -9.60 32.65 -33.21
CA ASN A 464 -8.98 33.06 -34.49
C ASN A 464 -7.78 34.03 -34.31
N GLY A 465 -7.39 34.32 -33.07
CA GLY A 465 -6.28 35.20 -32.69
C GLY A 465 -6.60 36.68 -32.79
N ASN A 466 -7.87 37.07 -32.97
CA ASN A 466 -8.26 38.47 -32.93
C ASN A 466 -8.37 38.93 -31.48
N VAL A 467 -7.61 39.96 -31.13
CA VAL A 467 -7.64 40.61 -29.82
C VAL A 467 -8.61 41.78 -29.88
N GLY A 468 -9.65 41.71 -29.06
CA GLY A 468 -10.60 42.78 -28.79
C GLY A 468 -10.27 43.46 -27.48
N ILE A 469 -10.06 44.78 -27.52
CA ILE A 469 -9.96 45.61 -26.32
C ILE A 469 -11.19 46.51 -26.29
N GLY A 470 -12.03 46.35 -25.27
CA GLY A 470 -13.32 47.03 -25.17
C GLY A 470 -14.37 46.60 -26.21
N ILE A 471 -14.14 45.49 -26.93
CA ILE A 471 -15.05 44.94 -27.94
C ILE A 471 -15.03 43.41 -27.93
N ILE A 472 -16.23 42.81 -28.03
CA ILE A 472 -16.42 41.37 -27.88
C ILE A 472 -16.41 40.59 -29.21
N ALA A 473 -16.40 41.30 -30.34
CA ALA A 473 -16.36 40.72 -31.69
C ALA A 473 -15.30 41.40 -32.58
N PRO A 474 -14.00 41.25 -32.25
CA PRO A 474 -12.94 41.84 -33.04
C PRO A 474 -12.88 41.21 -34.45
N THR A 475 -12.82 42.05 -35.49
CA THR A 475 -12.78 41.64 -36.90
C THR A 475 -11.36 41.65 -37.48
N ALA A 476 -10.41 42.22 -36.74
CA ALA A 476 -8.99 42.30 -37.09
C ALA A 476 -8.13 41.71 -35.97
N LYS A 477 -6.86 41.40 -36.29
CA LYS A 477 -5.90 40.79 -35.34
C LYS A 477 -5.73 41.59 -34.05
N LEU A 478 -5.75 42.91 -34.16
CA LEU A 478 -5.94 43.81 -33.04
C LEU A 478 -7.07 44.77 -33.41
N HIS A 479 -8.19 44.67 -32.70
CA HIS A 479 -9.31 45.60 -32.82
C HIS A 479 -9.52 46.26 -31.46
N VAL A 480 -9.07 47.50 -31.35
CA VAL A 480 -9.34 48.34 -30.19
C VAL A 480 -10.59 49.15 -30.49
N SER A 481 -11.62 48.96 -29.68
CA SER A 481 -12.76 49.88 -29.68
C SER A 481 -12.41 51.03 -28.76
N GLY A 482 -11.92 52.12 -29.35
CA GLY A 482 -11.43 53.29 -28.64
C GLY A 482 -10.17 53.87 -29.27
N THR A 483 -9.52 54.80 -28.56
CA THR A 483 -8.29 55.46 -29.01
C THR A 483 -7.06 54.59 -28.75
N THR A 484 -6.19 54.47 -29.75
CA THR A 484 -4.87 53.84 -29.62
C THR A 484 -3.80 54.93 -29.70
N ILE A 485 -2.96 55.04 -28.66
CA ILE A 485 -1.81 55.96 -28.63
C ILE A 485 -0.53 55.13 -28.83
N LEU A 486 0.34 55.54 -29.77
CA LEU A 486 1.65 54.94 -29.99
C LEU A 486 2.73 56.00 -29.67
N GLU A 487 3.56 55.73 -28.67
CA GLU A 487 4.62 56.66 -28.25
C GLU A 487 6.00 56.12 -28.69
N GLY A 488 6.81 57.01 -29.29
CA GLY A 488 8.17 56.69 -29.75
C GLY A 488 8.30 56.47 -31.27
N ALA A 489 9.52 56.15 -31.72
CA ALA A 489 9.79 55.86 -33.14
C ALA A 489 9.18 54.50 -33.51
N THR A 490 8.06 54.53 -34.24
CA THR A 490 7.35 53.33 -34.68
C THR A 490 7.59 53.04 -36.16
N SER A 491 7.91 51.79 -36.47
CA SER A 491 8.05 51.27 -37.82
C SER A 491 7.06 50.13 -38.05
N VAL A 492 6.27 50.19 -39.12
CA VAL A 492 5.41 49.07 -39.52
C VAL A 492 6.08 48.31 -40.65
N THR A 493 6.57 47.12 -40.33
CA THR A 493 7.21 46.19 -41.27
C THR A 493 6.17 45.24 -41.82
N GLY A 494 5.34 45.75 -42.72
CA GLY A 494 4.21 45.04 -43.31
C GLY A 494 3.18 46.04 -43.83
N ALA A 495 2.03 45.55 -44.30
CA ALA A 495 0.94 46.44 -44.67
C ALA A 495 0.29 46.98 -43.39
N ALA A 496 0.57 48.24 -43.06
CA ALA A 496 -0.30 49.02 -42.18
C ALA A 496 -1.59 49.27 -42.95
N ASN A 497 -2.51 48.31 -42.91
CA ASN A 497 -3.83 48.53 -43.45
C ASN A 497 -4.63 49.35 -42.44
N LEU A 498 -4.41 50.66 -42.46
CA LEU A 498 -5.40 51.60 -41.96
C LEU A 498 -6.55 51.60 -42.96
N PHE A 499 -7.41 50.59 -42.86
CA PHE A 499 -8.61 50.57 -43.67
C PHE A 499 -9.59 51.60 -43.13
N GLY A 500 -9.82 52.63 -43.95
CA GLY A 500 -11.17 53.13 -44.18
C GLY A 500 -11.69 52.46 -45.45
N THR A 501 -12.42 51.36 -45.32
CA THR A 501 -13.27 50.68 -46.32
C THR A 501 -12.84 50.42 -47.80
N THR A 502 -11.95 51.14 -48.52
CA THR A 502 -11.68 50.93 -49.99
C THR A 502 -10.37 51.56 -50.59
N SER A 503 -9.18 51.65 -49.95
CA SER A 503 -8.10 52.58 -50.40
C SER A 503 -6.61 52.10 -50.44
N PRO A 504 -5.80 52.46 -51.48
CA PRO A 504 -4.36 52.09 -51.62
C PRO A 504 -3.42 52.70 -50.55
N LEU A 505 -2.29 52.01 -50.22
CA LEU A 505 -1.39 52.24 -49.06
C LEU A 505 -1.34 53.71 -48.63
N GLN A 506 -2.26 54.00 -47.71
CA GLN A 506 -2.59 55.34 -47.34
C GLN A 506 -1.58 55.80 -46.29
N MET A 507 -0.53 56.44 -46.77
CA MET A 507 0.08 57.46 -45.93
C MET A 507 -0.80 58.69 -46.04
N ASN A 508 -1.65 58.84 -45.03
CA ASN A 508 -2.60 59.94 -44.93
C ASN A 508 -3.67 59.93 -46.02
N GLY A 509 -4.28 58.77 -46.27
CA GLY A 509 -5.33 58.70 -47.29
C GLY A 509 -4.81 58.49 -48.72
N ILE A 510 -3.52 58.67 -48.95
CA ILE A 510 -3.01 58.81 -50.32
C ILE A 510 -2.47 57.49 -50.82
N SER A 511 -3.13 57.08 -51.87
CA SER A 511 -2.80 55.94 -52.68
C SER A 511 -1.56 56.18 -53.52
N GLY A 512 -0.49 55.43 -53.25
CA GLY A 512 0.66 55.42 -54.16
C GLY A 512 0.26 54.94 -55.56
N ASN A 513 0.73 55.65 -56.59
CA ASN A 513 0.52 55.31 -58.01
C ASN A 513 1.79 54.65 -58.63
N SER A 514 1.65 54.01 -59.80
CA SER A 514 2.78 53.37 -60.50
C SER A 514 3.85 54.38 -60.94
N GLY A 515 5.11 54.15 -60.56
CA GLY A 515 6.23 55.06 -60.79
C GLY A 515 6.58 55.99 -59.62
N GLN A 516 6.03 55.74 -58.42
CA GLN A 516 6.27 56.54 -57.21
C GLN A 516 7.04 55.80 -56.11
N VAL A 517 7.87 56.52 -55.36
CA VAL A 517 8.54 56.05 -54.13
C VAL A 517 8.10 56.87 -52.92
N LEU A 518 7.93 56.20 -51.77
CA LEU A 518 7.66 56.83 -50.49
C LEU A 518 8.97 57.36 -49.90
N VAL A 519 9.23 58.65 -50.08
CA VAL A 519 10.48 59.27 -49.60
C VAL A 519 10.22 59.86 -48.23
N SER A 520 10.93 59.36 -47.21
CA SER A 520 11.07 60.10 -45.95
C SER A 520 11.93 61.33 -46.23
N ASN A 521 11.34 62.51 -46.15
CA ASN A 521 12.06 63.78 -46.29
C ASN A 521 12.75 64.17 -44.97
N GLY A 522 13.31 63.20 -44.22
CA GLY A 522 13.60 63.39 -42.80
C GLY A 522 12.31 63.62 -42.00
N THR A 523 12.17 64.78 -41.36
CA THR A 523 11.03 65.14 -40.48
C THR A 523 9.70 65.38 -41.19
N GLY A 524 9.63 65.21 -42.52
CA GLY A 524 8.42 65.40 -43.31
C GLY A 524 7.67 64.10 -43.58
N THR A 525 6.33 64.21 -43.70
CA THR A 525 5.44 63.09 -44.01
C THR A 525 5.94 62.36 -45.25
N PRO A 526 6.25 61.07 -45.14
CA PRO A 526 6.69 60.30 -46.28
C PRO A 526 5.65 60.41 -47.39
N ALA A 527 6.11 60.86 -48.56
CA ALA A 527 5.23 61.25 -49.65
C ALA A 527 5.53 60.39 -50.87
N TRP A 528 4.47 60.04 -51.60
CA TRP A 528 4.57 59.35 -52.88
C TRP A 528 5.07 60.32 -53.94
N LYS A 529 6.36 60.21 -54.29
CA LYS A 529 7.00 61.06 -55.29
C LYS A 529 7.21 60.27 -56.57
N ASN A 530 6.76 60.81 -57.70
CA ASN A 530 7.10 60.28 -59.02
C ASN A 530 8.62 60.31 -59.21
N VAL A 531 9.20 59.27 -59.79
CA VAL A 531 10.62 59.27 -60.19
C VAL A 531 10.74 60.12 -61.46
N VAL A 532 11.01 61.43 -61.33
CA VAL A 532 11.09 62.38 -62.46
C VAL A 532 12.55 62.67 -62.83
N GLN A 533 12.95 62.44 -64.09
CA GLN A 533 14.16 63.01 -64.70
C GLN A 533 13.94 64.52 -64.91
N SER A 534 14.45 65.40 -64.04
CA SER A 534 14.42 66.84 -64.31
C SER A 534 15.56 67.63 -63.66
N SER A 535 16.03 68.62 -64.41
CA SER A 535 17.07 69.61 -64.12
C SER A 535 16.68 70.58 -62.99
N PHE A 536 17.62 70.85 -62.08
CA PHE A 536 17.46 71.81 -60.97
C PHE A 536 17.55 73.28 -61.45
N THR A 537 16.60 74.12 -61.01
CA THR A 537 16.74 75.57 -60.90
C THR A 537 16.26 75.98 -59.52
N ALA A 538 17.18 76.43 -58.65
CA ALA A 538 16.86 76.99 -57.34
C ALA A 538 17.21 78.49 -57.36
N ALA A 539 16.23 79.35 -57.09
CA ALA A 539 16.45 80.76 -56.76
C ALA A 539 16.73 80.86 -55.25
N PHE A 540 17.88 81.44 -54.88
CA PHE A 540 18.22 81.77 -53.50
C PHE A 540 18.01 83.27 -53.28
N ASP A 541 17.12 83.62 -52.36
CA ASP A 541 16.94 84.96 -51.80
C ASP A 541 17.97 85.15 -50.66
N LEU A 542 18.81 86.19 -50.77
CA LEU A 542 19.77 86.59 -49.74
C LEU A 542 19.63 88.10 -49.49
N SER A 543 18.49 88.48 -48.95
CA SER A 543 18.23 89.81 -48.39
C SER A 543 18.67 89.84 -46.91
N TYR A 544 19.89 90.30 -46.58
CA TYR A 544 20.31 91.07 -45.38
C TYR A 544 21.86 91.19 -45.27
N PRO A 545 22.41 92.24 -44.61
CA PRO A 545 23.75 92.79 -44.87
C PRO A 545 24.88 92.04 -44.15
N ILE A 546 25.99 91.88 -44.86
CA ILE A 546 27.16 91.10 -44.48
C ILE A 546 28.10 91.95 -43.62
N GLY A 547 28.12 91.68 -42.31
CA GLY A 547 29.29 91.86 -41.47
C GLY A 547 30.14 90.58 -41.54
N TYR A 548 31.44 90.74 -41.75
CA TYR A 548 32.43 89.68 -41.95
C TYR A 548 32.33 88.53 -40.93
N TYR A 549 31.94 87.32 -41.38
CA TYR A 549 32.48 86.03 -40.95
C TYR A 549 32.12 84.95 -41.99
N GLU A 550 33.11 84.20 -42.47
CA GLU A 550 32.94 83.10 -43.43
C GLU A 550 32.16 81.93 -42.83
N ARG A 551 31.16 81.41 -43.56
CA ARG A 551 30.77 80.00 -43.45
C ARG A 551 30.39 79.40 -44.81
N THR A 552 31.14 78.35 -45.16
CA THR A 552 31.00 77.43 -46.29
C THR A 552 29.81 76.49 -46.15
N ALA A 553 29.08 76.26 -47.25
CA ALA A 553 28.23 75.07 -47.42
C ALA A 553 28.91 74.10 -48.41
N ASN A 554 29.28 72.91 -47.93
CA ASN A 554 29.92 71.87 -48.74
C ASN A 554 28.86 70.99 -49.43
N PHE A 555 28.95 70.83 -50.75
CA PHE A 555 28.25 69.78 -51.48
C PHE A 555 29.31 68.79 -52.01
N ILE A 556 29.31 67.56 -51.49
CA ILE A 556 30.21 66.49 -51.95
C ILE A 556 29.44 65.65 -52.97
N LEU A 557 29.91 65.61 -54.21
CA LEU A 557 29.47 64.65 -55.22
C LEU A 557 30.52 63.53 -55.34
N PRO A 558 30.13 62.24 -55.42
CA PRO A 558 31.09 61.16 -55.54
C PRO A 558 31.74 61.14 -56.93
N ALA A 559 33.03 60.83 -56.96
CA ALA A 559 33.82 60.71 -58.18
C ALA A 559 33.42 59.48 -58.99
N ILE A 560 33.35 59.62 -60.32
CA ILE A 560 33.24 58.51 -61.27
C ILE A 560 34.57 58.42 -62.04
N THR A 561 35.27 57.30 -61.89
CA THR A 561 36.49 56.95 -62.65
C THR A 561 36.16 55.84 -63.64
N GLY A 562 36.19 56.12 -64.94
CA GLY A 562 36.07 55.13 -66.02
C GLY A 562 35.94 55.76 -67.41
N PRO A 563 36.38 55.10 -68.51
CA PRO A 563 36.65 55.75 -69.79
C PRO A 563 35.45 55.82 -70.75
N ALA A 564 35.35 57.00 -71.38
CA ALA A 564 34.77 57.41 -72.67
C ALA A 564 33.40 56.84 -73.13
N ASP A 565 32.45 57.77 -73.20
CA ASP A 565 31.40 57.99 -74.21
C ASP A 565 30.33 56.90 -74.43
N SER A 566 29.03 57.12 -74.21
CA SER A 566 28.23 58.35 -74.33
C SER A 566 26.85 58.11 -73.68
N GLY A 567 26.37 59.05 -72.84
CA GLY A 567 25.12 58.81 -72.11
C GLY A 567 24.63 59.92 -71.18
N LYS A 568 24.76 61.18 -71.60
CA LYS A 568 23.90 62.34 -71.24
C LYS A 568 23.50 62.50 -69.76
N LEU A 569 24.24 63.35 -69.04
CA LEU A 569 23.62 64.33 -68.15
C LEU A 569 24.09 65.72 -68.63
N PHE A 570 23.13 66.52 -69.10
CA PHE A 570 23.21 67.89 -69.63
C PHE A 570 23.52 68.06 -71.15
N TYR A 571 22.42 68.15 -71.91
CA TYR A 571 22.34 68.74 -73.26
C TYR A 571 21.54 70.04 -73.13
N ILE A 572 22.12 71.19 -73.44
CA ILE A 572 21.38 72.47 -73.53
C ILE A 572 20.86 72.59 -74.97
N LYS A 573 19.55 72.46 -75.14
CA LYS A 573 18.86 72.65 -76.43
C LYS A 573 18.51 74.14 -76.57
N ASN A 574 19.07 74.79 -77.58
CA ASN A 574 18.68 76.15 -77.99
C ASN A 574 17.28 76.08 -78.64
N VAL A 575 16.39 77.00 -78.27
CA VAL A 575 15.01 77.10 -78.78
C VAL A 575 15.04 78.03 -80.00
N GLY A 576 14.47 77.58 -81.13
CA GLY A 576 14.71 78.18 -82.43
C GLY A 576 14.03 79.52 -82.70
N LEU A 577 14.72 80.39 -83.44
CA LEU A 577 14.28 81.21 -84.58
C LEU A 577 15.57 81.60 -85.37
N ALA A 578 15.59 81.42 -86.69
CA ALA A 578 16.68 81.82 -87.61
C ALA A 578 16.28 83.08 -88.41
N PRO A 579 17.11 83.72 -89.28
CA PRO A 579 18.54 83.54 -89.59
C PRO A 579 19.36 84.87 -89.60
N ILE A 580 20.69 84.81 -89.73
CA ILE A 580 21.47 85.65 -90.68
C ILE A 580 22.91 85.11 -90.77
N ASP A 581 23.33 84.97 -92.02
CA ASP A 581 24.59 84.43 -92.53
C ASP A 581 25.81 85.35 -92.36
N ALA A 582 26.97 84.69 -92.50
CA ALA A 582 28.25 85.17 -93.03
C ALA A 582 29.13 86.07 -92.14
N ALA A 583 30.29 85.56 -91.72
CA ALA A 583 31.52 85.63 -92.54
C ALA A 583 32.78 85.18 -91.74
N VAL A 584 33.57 84.29 -92.38
CA VAL A 584 35.05 84.36 -92.57
C VAL A 584 35.89 84.63 -91.31
N ALA A 585 36.59 83.63 -90.77
CA ALA A 585 37.93 83.17 -91.16
C ALA A 585 39.06 84.21 -90.98
N ALA A 586 40.23 83.67 -90.60
CA ALA A 586 41.50 84.33 -90.29
C ALA A 586 41.63 84.87 -88.86
N GLY A 587 42.49 84.19 -88.09
CA GLY A 587 42.85 84.59 -86.75
C GLY A 587 43.48 85.98 -86.71
N ASN A 588 43.10 86.74 -85.68
CA ASN A 588 43.93 87.74 -85.05
C ASN A 588 43.51 87.85 -83.58
N SER A 589 44.46 87.57 -82.69
CA SER A 589 44.36 87.80 -81.26
C SER A 589 44.23 89.29 -80.99
N ILE A 590 43.21 89.70 -80.24
CA ILE A 590 43.15 91.02 -79.60
C ILE A 590 42.98 90.81 -78.09
N PHE A 591 43.99 90.18 -77.47
CA PHE A 591 44.30 90.37 -76.06
C PHE A 591 45.51 91.33 -76.02
N GLY A 592 45.29 92.60 -75.71
CA GLY A 592 46.32 93.44 -75.11
C GLY A 592 46.52 93.02 -73.64
N PRO A 593 47.71 93.20 -73.05
CA PRO A 593 48.07 92.54 -71.81
C PRO A 593 47.16 93.01 -70.67
N ASN A 594 46.49 92.04 -70.04
CA ASN A 594 45.66 92.15 -68.85
C ASN A 594 44.31 92.90 -69.00
N ASN A 595 43.24 92.11 -68.86
CA ASN A 595 41.87 92.44 -68.44
C ASN A 595 41.03 93.36 -69.35
N GLY A 596 40.39 92.77 -70.36
CA GLY A 596 39.30 93.36 -71.14
C GLY A 596 37.91 93.01 -70.59
N SER A 597 37.12 94.03 -70.31
CA SER A 597 35.68 93.97 -70.04
C SER A 597 34.86 94.02 -71.33
N VAL A 598 33.84 93.16 -71.47
CA VAL A 598 32.89 93.15 -72.60
C VAL A 598 31.51 93.57 -72.11
N SER A 599 30.97 94.66 -72.64
CA SER A 599 29.61 95.14 -72.42
C SER A 599 28.66 94.53 -73.45
N ILE A 600 27.51 94.01 -73.01
CA ILE A 600 26.42 93.52 -73.87
C ILE A 600 25.26 94.53 -73.79
N PRO A 601 24.81 95.16 -74.89
CA PRO A 601 23.65 96.04 -74.85
C PRO A 601 22.36 95.22 -74.87
N VAL A 602 21.45 95.47 -73.91
CA VAL A 602 20.05 95.02 -73.98
C VAL A 602 19.18 96.27 -73.89
N ASN A 603 18.29 96.43 -74.88
CA ASN A 603 17.42 97.58 -75.05
C ASN A 603 16.49 97.76 -73.83
N GLY A 604 16.72 98.82 -73.06
CA GLY A 604 15.77 99.36 -72.07
C GLY A 604 15.65 98.59 -70.74
N THR A 605 16.32 99.12 -69.71
CA THR A 605 16.17 98.88 -68.25
C THR A 605 17.15 97.88 -67.60
N VAL A 606 18.24 98.46 -67.08
CA VAL A 606 19.25 98.02 -66.06
C VAL A 606 20.10 96.76 -66.37
N GLY A 607 21.39 96.98 -66.58
CA GLY A 607 22.39 95.97 -66.96
C GLY A 607 23.04 95.21 -65.79
N TYR A 608 23.63 94.05 -66.10
CA TYR A 608 24.46 93.24 -65.21
C TYR A 608 25.79 92.93 -65.90
N VAL A 609 26.91 93.07 -65.17
CA VAL A 609 28.26 92.71 -65.65
C VAL A 609 28.71 91.43 -64.93
N ALA A 610 29.16 90.44 -65.68
CA ALA A 610 29.73 89.20 -65.15
C ALA A 610 31.26 89.24 -65.25
N TYR A 611 31.95 88.93 -64.16
CA TYR A 611 33.40 88.70 -64.16
C TYR A 611 33.69 87.20 -64.08
N TYR A 612 34.63 86.73 -64.89
CA TYR A 612 35.14 85.36 -64.83
C TYR A 612 36.48 85.39 -64.09
N VAL A 613 36.59 84.71 -62.95
CA VAL A 613 37.86 84.51 -62.24
C VAL A 613 38.20 83.03 -62.28
N SER A 614 39.29 82.70 -62.96
CA SER A 614 39.81 81.34 -63.10
C SER A 614 40.95 81.13 -62.09
N ALA A 615 40.72 80.28 -61.08
CA ALA A 615 41.77 79.70 -60.25
C ALA A 615 41.51 78.21 -60.07
N GLY A 616 42.15 77.36 -60.89
CA GLY A 616 42.24 75.91 -60.72
C GLY A 616 40.92 75.12 -60.72
N SER A 617 40.65 74.37 -61.80
CA SER A 617 39.59 73.34 -62.00
C SER A 617 38.15 73.58 -61.50
N ARG A 618 37.84 74.75 -60.91
CA ARG A 618 36.52 75.17 -60.45
C ARG A 618 36.38 76.68 -60.68
N GLY A 619 35.68 77.05 -61.75
CA GLY A 619 35.31 78.44 -62.02
C GLY A 619 34.09 78.87 -61.20
N TRP A 620 34.09 80.11 -60.71
CA TRP A 620 32.97 80.73 -59.99
C TRP A 620 32.47 81.92 -60.80
N ILE A 621 31.15 82.11 -60.84
CA ILE A 621 30.51 83.29 -61.45
C ILE A 621 29.92 84.13 -60.31
N ALA A 622 30.38 85.36 -60.17
CA ALA A 622 29.78 86.37 -59.30
C ALA A 622 29.17 87.48 -60.16
N VAL A 623 27.90 87.83 -59.89
CA VAL A 623 27.20 88.94 -60.55
C VAL A 623 26.84 89.96 -59.48
N SER A 624 27.30 91.21 -59.67
CA SER A 624 27.02 92.36 -58.81
C SER A 624 26.15 93.36 -59.58
N LYS A 625 25.20 94.00 -58.87
CA LYS A 625 24.29 95.01 -59.42
C LYS A 625 24.78 96.41 -59.00
N THR A 626 25.22 97.22 -59.96
CA THR A 626 25.50 98.66 -59.74
C THR A 626 24.32 99.51 -60.24
N TRP A 627 23.94 100.52 -59.45
CA TRP A 627 22.71 101.32 -59.53
C TRP A 627 22.60 102.19 -60.78
#